data_AF-A0A7L3J0T2-F1
#
_entry.id   AF-A0A7L3J0T2-F1
#
_cell.length_a   1.000
_cell.length_b   1.000
_cell.length_c   1.000
_cell.angle_alpha   90.00
_cell.angle_beta   90.00
_cell.angle_gamma   90.00
#
_symmetry.space_group_name_H-M   'P 1'
#
loop_
_entity.id
_entity.type
_entity.pdbx_description
1 polymer ?
#
loop_
_entity_poly.entity_id
_entity_poly.type
_entity_poly.pdbx_seq_one_letter_code
_entity_poly.pdbx_strand_id
1 'polypeptide(L)'
;ATKAHIKLNTKKLYQADGYAVKELLKVTSVLYGAMNTKGVERADVGEEDSSKFKFDLGSKIADLKAARQLASEITSKGASLYDLLGKEVDLREARTESIARPLEINEAEKMMKIAIDCVLEQVQKTKDMLNNVALDEANLEAKIEKRKLELERSQKRLQTLQSVRPAFMDEYEKIEEQLQKQYSSYLEKFRNLTYMEQLLDDHRRTEQEMFE
;
A
#
# COMPACT_ATOMS: atom_id res chain seq x y z
N ALA A 1 -24.94 -10.80 -73.70
CA ALA A 1 -25.69 -9.72 -74.36
C ALA A 1 -25.45 -8.44 -73.58
N THR A 2 -24.40 -7.72 -73.96
CA THR A 2 -23.73 -6.71 -73.13
C THR A 2 -23.49 -5.49 -74.01
N LYS A 3 -24.56 -4.73 -74.27
CA LYS A 3 -24.46 -3.41 -74.93
C LYS A 3 -25.43 -2.34 -74.39
N ALA A 4 -26.32 -2.68 -73.45
CA ALA A 4 -27.29 -1.72 -72.87
C ALA A 4 -27.20 -1.60 -71.34
N HIS A 5 -26.25 -2.25 -70.67
CA HIS A 5 -26.13 -2.30 -69.19
C HIS A 5 -27.40 -2.74 -68.41
N ILE A 6 -28.42 -3.28 -69.08
CA ILE A 6 -29.60 -3.84 -68.41
C ILE A 6 -29.34 -5.31 -68.07
N LYS A 7 -29.31 -5.62 -66.76
CA LYS A 7 -29.14 -7.00 -66.28
C LYS A 7 -30.50 -7.68 -66.13
N LEU A 8 -30.79 -8.60 -67.05
CA LEU A 8 -32.01 -9.42 -67.04
C LEU A 8 -31.75 -10.80 -66.43
N ASN A 9 -32.72 -11.32 -65.67
CA ASN A 9 -32.69 -12.70 -65.22
C ASN A 9 -33.38 -13.61 -66.25
N THR A 10 -32.59 -14.34 -67.02
CA THR A 10 -33.08 -15.21 -68.10
C THR A 10 -34.00 -16.32 -67.60
N LYS A 11 -33.74 -16.87 -66.41
CA LYS A 11 -34.60 -17.91 -65.82
C LYS A 11 -36.02 -17.40 -65.55
N LYS A 12 -36.15 -16.17 -65.05
CA LYS A 12 -37.46 -15.53 -64.81
C LYS A 12 -38.14 -15.07 -66.10
N LEU A 13 -37.37 -14.73 -67.13
CA LEU A 13 -37.89 -14.37 -68.44
C LEU A 13 -38.53 -15.57 -69.15
N TYR A 14 -37.92 -16.76 -69.06
CA TYR A 14 -38.44 -17.98 -69.71
C TYR A 14 -39.62 -18.64 -68.96
N GLN A 15 -39.91 -18.23 -67.72
CA GLN A 15 -41.04 -18.76 -66.95
C GLN A 15 -42.42 -18.34 -67.50
N ALA A 16 -42.47 -17.34 -68.39
CA ALA A 16 -43.67 -16.88 -69.10
C ALA A 16 -44.88 -16.55 -68.20
N ASP A 17 -44.64 -16.23 -66.93
CA ASP A 17 -45.64 -15.85 -65.94
C ASP A 17 -45.45 -14.39 -65.46
N GLY A 18 -46.08 -14.01 -64.35
CA GLY A 18 -45.95 -12.65 -63.79
C GLY A 18 -44.51 -12.22 -63.46
N TYR A 19 -43.56 -13.15 -63.32
CA TYR A 19 -42.15 -12.82 -63.14
C TYR A 19 -41.48 -12.42 -64.46
N ALA A 20 -41.91 -12.96 -65.60
CA ALA A 20 -41.43 -12.54 -66.91
C ALA A 20 -41.81 -11.09 -67.23
N VAL A 21 -43.03 -10.69 -66.85
CA VAL A 21 -43.51 -9.29 -66.99
C VAL A 21 -42.61 -8.31 -66.24
N LYS A 22 -42.16 -8.66 -65.03
CA LYS A 22 -41.24 -7.82 -64.23
C LYS A 22 -39.86 -7.66 -64.87
N GLU A 23 -39.37 -8.68 -65.57
CA GLU A 23 -38.09 -8.59 -66.29
C GLU A 23 -38.23 -7.81 -67.60
N LEU A 24 -39.34 -7.97 -68.34
CA LEU A 24 -39.64 -7.15 -69.51
C LEU A 24 -39.84 -5.67 -69.15
N LEU A 25 -40.43 -5.38 -67.98
CA LEU A 25 -40.67 -4.02 -67.49
C LEU A 25 -39.38 -3.19 -67.40
N LYS A 26 -38.24 -3.83 -67.10
CA LYS A 26 -36.93 -3.18 -67.02
C LYS A 26 -36.43 -2.70 -68.37
N VAL A 27 -36.81 -3.39 -69.45
CA VAL A 27 -36.45 -3.00 -70.82
C VAL A 27 -37.42 -1.93 -71.31
N THR A 28 -38.72 -2.13 -71.09
CA THR A 28 -39.74 -1.17 -71.52
C THR A 28 -39.66 0.15 -70.78
N SER A 29 -39.25 0.19 -69.50
CA SER A 29 -39.08 1.45 -68.78
C SER A 29 -37.95 2.31 -69.35
N VAL A 30 -36.84 1.67 -69.76
CA VAL A 30 -35.72 2.36 -70.41
C VAL A 30 -36.12 2.85 -71.80
N LEU A 31 -36.81 2.02 -72.58
CA LEU A 31 -37.33 2.42 -73.89
C LEU A 31 -38.40 3.52 -73.79
N TYR A 32 -39.28 3.45 -72.80
CA TYR A 32 -40.32 4.44 -72.56
C TYR A 32 -39.71 5.78 -72.10
N GLY A 33 -38.70 5.75 -71.23
CA GLY A 33 -37.92 6.93 -70.87
C GLY A 33 -37.24 7.57 -72.08
N ALA A 34 -36.64 6.77 -72.96
CA ALA A 34 -36.03 7.26 -74.20
C ALA A 34 -37.06 7.77 -75.23
N MET A 35 -38.28 7.23 -75.23
CA MET A 35 -39.37 7.70 -76.09
C MET A 35 -39.94 9.03 -75.57
N ASN A 36 -40.08 9.19 -74.26
CA ASN A 36 -40.54 10.44 -73.65
C ASN A 36 -39.49 11.55 -73.72
N THR A 37 -38.19 11.26 -73.75
CA THR A 37 -37.16 12.28 -74.00
C THR A 37 -37.12 12.74 -75.47
N LYS A 38 -37.53 11.89 -76.42
CA LYS A 38 -37.72 12.27 -77.84
C LYS A 38 -39.11 12.85 -78.15
N GLY A 39 -40.08 12.69 -77.24
CA GLY A 39 -41.43 13.26 -77.35
C GLY A 39 -41.53 14.75 -77.02
N VAL A 40 -40.44 15.39 -76.58
CA VAL A 40 -40.38 16.83 -76.23
C VAL A 40 -39.93 17.70 -77.41
N GLU A 41 -39.71 17.14 -78.61
CA GLU A 41 -39.30 17.92 -79.78
C GLU A 41 -40.44 18.36 -80.73
N ARG A 42 -41.72 18.15 -80.38
CA ARG A 42 -42.86 18.69 -81.15
C ARG A 42 -44.08 19.01 -80.29
N ALA A 43 -44.12 20.22 -79.75
CA ALA A 43 -45.29 21.04 -79.41
C ALA A 43 -44.85 21.98 -78.27
N ASP A 44 -44.44 23.19 -78.59
CA ASP A 44 -45.29 24.37 -78.78
C ASP A 44 -45.15 25.27 -77.54
N VAL A 45 -44.97 26.55 -77.84
CA VAL A 45 -44.77 27.62 -76.86
C VAL A 45 -46.14 27.88 -76.22
N GLY A 46 -46.27 27.57 -74.93
CA GLY A 46 -47.53 27.81 -74.23
C GLY A 46 -47.33 27.73 -72.73
N GLU A 47 -47.36 28.90 -72.10
CA GLU A 47 -47.51 29.07 -70.66
C GLU A 47 -48.65 28.19 -70.14
N GLU A 48 -48.36 27.34 -69.16
CA GLU A 48 -49.25 27.02 -68.04
C GLU A 48 -48.56 25.97 -67.14
N ASP A 49 -48.32 26.35 -65.89
CA ASP A 49 -48.44 25.51 -64.67
C ASP A 49 -47.47 26.04 -63.59
N SER A 50 -47.71 27.28 -63.14
CA SER A 50 -47.06 27.90 -61.98
C SER A 50 -47.58 27.31 -60.66
N SER A 51 -47.78 25.99 -60.60
CA SER A 51 -48.43 25.31 -59.47
C SER A 51 -47.87 23.92 -59.16
N LYS A 52 -46.56 23.67 -59.41
CA LYS A 52 -45.90 22.42 -58.97
C LYS A 52 -44.48 22.56 -58.36
N PHE A 53 -44.07 23.76 -57.94
CA PHE A 53 -42.89 23.90 -57.07
C PHE A 53 -43.26 23.71 -55.59
N LYS A 54 -43.63 22.49 -55.19
CA LYS A 54 -43.41 22.09 -53.79
C LYS A 54 -41.92 21.82 -53.64
N PHE A 55 -41.20 22.89 -53.32
CA PHE A 55 -39.80 22.90 -52.97
C PHE A 55 -39.55 21.83 -51.89
N ASP A 56 -38.78 20.79 -52.21
CA ASP A 56 -38.32 19.79 -51.24
C ASP A 56 -37.20 20.41 -50.38
N LEU A 57 -37.59 21.44 -49.62
CA LEU A 57 -36.71 22.29 -48.84
C LEU A 57 -36.16 21.52 -47.62
N GLY A 58 -36.90 20.53 -47.11
CA GLY A 58 -36.52 19.76 -45.93
C GLY A 58 -35.28 18.88 -46.14
N SER A 59 -35.19 18.16 -47.26
CA SER A 59 -34.03 17.32 -47.60
C SER A 59 -32.78 18.18 -47.84
N LYS A 60 -32.92 19.28 -48.60
CA LYS A 60 -31.84 20.24 -48.85
C LYS A 60 -31.39 20.99 -47.60
N ILE A 61 -32.29 21.28 -46.64
CA ILE A 61 -31.91 21.93 -45.37
C ILE A 61 -31.03 21.00 -44.53
N ALA A 62 -31.32 19.70 -44.49
CA ALA A 62 -30.51 18.72 -43.76
C ALA A 62 -29.10 18.61 -44.36
N ASP A 63 -29.01 18.49 -45.69
CA ASP A 63 -27.72 18.46 -46.41
C ASP A 63 -26.94 19.76 -46.21
N LEU A 64 -27.62 20.91 -46.21
CA LEU A 64 -26.99 22.21 -45.98
C LEU A 64 -26.50 22.38 -44.54
N LYS A 65 -27.20 21.80 -43.56
CA LYS A 65 -26.75 21.73 -42.16
C LYS A 65 -25.52 20.82 -42.01
N ALA A 66 -25.53 19.65 -42.66
CA ALA A 66 -24.38 18.74 -42.68
C ALA A 66 -23.16 19.37 -43.37
N ALA A 67 -23.37 20.06 -44.50
CA ALA A 67 -22.32 20.78 -45.21
C ALA A 67 -21.72 21.90 -44.34
N ARG A 68 -22.53 22.66 -43.60
CA ARG A 68 -22.04 23.67 -42.65
C ARG A 68 -21.24 23.05 -41.51
N GLN A 69 -21.68 21.92 -40.97
CA GLN A 69 -20.97 21.19 -39.93
C GLN A 69 -19.60 20.71 -40.42
N LEU A 70 -19.56 20.07 -41.59
CA LEU A 70 -18.31 19.63 -42.22
C LEU A 70 -17.38 20.81 -42.54
N ALA A 71 -17.90 21.94 -43.01
CA ALA A 71 -17.10 23.14 -43.24
C ALA A 71 -16.48 23.69 -41.94
N SER A 72 -17.22 23.63 -40.83
CA SER A 72 -16.71 23.99 -39.50
C SER A 72 -15.63 23.02 -39.04
N GLU A 73 -15.80 21.71 -39.26
CA GLU A 73 -14.81 20.70 -38.91
C GLU A 73 -13.54 20.81 -39.76
N ILE A 74 -13.66 21.06 -41.06
CA ILE A 74 -12.51 21.30 -41.96
C ILE A 74 -11.71 22.50 -41.45
N THR A 75 -12.39 23.60 -41.09
CA THR A 75 -11.72 24.78 -40.54
C THR A 75 -11.02 24.48 -39.21
N SER A 76 -11.69 23.77 -38.30
CA SER A 76 -11.12 23.39 -36.99
C SER A 76 -9.93 22.44 -37.12
N LYS A 77 -10.02 21.42 -37.98
CA LYS A 77 -8.93 20.48 -38.25
C LYS A 77 -7.79 21.15 -39.00
N GLY A 78 -8.09 22.06 -39.92
CA GLY A 78 -7.10 22.88 -40.62
C GLY A 78 -6.30 23.77 -39.66
N ALA A 79 -6.97 24.44 -38.73
CA ALA A 79 -6.32 25.23 -37.68
C ALA A 79 -5.44 24.34 -36.78
N SER A 80 -5.97 23.20 -36.33
CA SER A 80 -5.21 22.24 -35.52
C SER A 80 -3.98 21.72 -36.24
N LEU A 81 -4.10 21.43 -37.54
CA LEU A 81 -2.99 20.95 -38.36
C LEU A 81 -1.94 22.04 -38.57
N TYR A 82 -2.37 23.29 -38.80
CA TYR A 82 -1.47 24.44 -38.91
C TYR A 82 -0.64 24.62 -37.63
N ASP A 83 -1.29 24.58 -36.46
CA ASP A 83 -0.61 24.73 -35.17
C ASP A 83 0.36 23.57 -34.90
N LEU A 84 -0.01 22.33 -35.26
CA LEU A 84 0.85 21.16 -35.12
C LEU A 84 2.05 21.21 -36.07
N LEU A 85 1.84 21.58 -37.33
CA LEU A 85 2.92 21.73 -38.31
C LEU A 85 3.87 22.87 -37.94
N GLY A 86 3.33 23.97 -37.39
CA GLY A 86 4.13 25.08 -36.88
C GLY A 86 5.12 24.66 -35.79
N LYS A 87 4.75 23.67 -34.96
CA LYS A 87 5.61 23.12 -33.90
C LYS A 87 6.56 22.01 -34.36
N GLU A 88 6.36 21.44 -35.56
CA GLU A 88 7.15 20.28 -36.00
C GLU A 88 8.63 20.61 -36.15
N VAL A 89 8.99 21.85 -36.50
CA VAL A 89 10.40 22.27 -36.62
C VAL A 89 11.12 22.11 -35.29
N ASP A 90 10.56 22.69 -34.22
CA ASP A 90 11.11 22.62 -32.86
C ASP A 90 11.08 21.19 -32.33
N LEU A 91 9.96 20.47 -32.54
CA LEU A 91 9.81 19.09 -32.09
C LEU A 91 10.79 18.14 -32.80
N ARG A 92 11.06 18.39 -34.07
CA ARG A 92 12.04 17.61 -34.85
C ARG A 92 13.45 17.86 -34.36
N GLU A 93 13.81 19.10 -34.08
CA GLU A 93 15.12 19.46 -33.52
C GLU A 93 15.30 18.80 -32.15
N ALA A 94 14.36 19.00 -31.22
CA ALA A 94 14.40 18.39 -29.88
C ALA A 94 14.46 16.85 -29.93
N ARG A 95 13.70 16.23 -30.84
CA ARG A 95 13.76 14.77 -31.07
C ARG A 95 15.13 14.33 -31.57
N THR A 96 15.70 15.07 -32.54
CA THR A 96 17.00 14.74 -33.12
C THR A 96 18.11 14.92 -32.09
N GLU A 97 18.07 15.99 -31.29
CA GLU A 97 18.99 16.22 -30.18
C GLU A 97 18.91 15.11 -29.13
N SER A 98 17.69 14.73 -28.72
CA SER A 98 17.48 13.66 -27.74
C SER A 98 17.94 12.29 -28.24
N ILE A 99 17.80 12.00 -29.54
CA ILE A 99 18.27 10.73 -30.14
C ILE A 99 19.77 10.75 -30.37
N ALA A 100 20.34 11.92 -30.72
CA ALA A 100 21.77 12.08 -30.94
C ALA A 100 22.57 12.05 -29.64
N ARG A 101 21.92 12.27 -28.49
CA ARG A 101 22.55 12.14 -27.18
C ARG A 101 23.11 10.71 -27.02
N PRO A 102 24.44 10.54 -26.92
CA PRO A 102 25.02 9.23 -26.71
C PRO A 102 24.52 8.69 -25.36
N LEU A 103 24.00 7.47 -25.35
CA LEU A 103 23.70 6.78 -24.10
C LEU A 103 25.02 6.44 -23.42
N GLU A 104 25.26 7.00 -22.23
CA GLU A 104 26.45 6.74 -21.40
C GLU A 104 26.35 5.36 -20.72
N ILE A 105 26.06 4.31 -21.50
CA ILE A 105 25.83 2.94 -21.02
C ILE A 105 27.04 2.42 -20.24
N ASN A 106 28.25 2.75 -20.71
CA ASN A 106 29.50 2.35 -20.06
C ASN A 106 29.66 2.98 -18.66
N GLU A 107 29.24 4.24 -18.48
CA GLU A 107 29.29 4.90 -17.19
C GLU A 107 28.23 4.35 -16.25
N ALA A 108 27.02 4.12 -16.76
CA ALA A 108 25.94 3.47 -16.01
C ALA A 108 26.37 2.06 -15.55
N GLU A 109 26.98 1.26 -16.43
CA GLU A 109 27.50 -0.07 -16.09
C GLU A 109 28.60 0.01 -15.02
N LYS A 110 29.53 0.96 -15.16
CA LYS A 110 30.60 1.18 -14.17
C LYS A 110 30.03 1.55 -12.80
N MET A 111 29.08 2.48 -12.75
CA MET A 111 28.43 2.87 -11.51
C MET A 111 27.64 1.71 -10.88
N MET A 112 26.99 0.90 -11.71
CA MET A 112 26.28 -0.28 -11.24
C MET A 112 27.23 -1.33 -10.67
N LYS A 113 28.39 -1.56 -11.28
CA LYS A 113 29.43 -2.44 -10.73
C LYS A 113 29.93 -1.95 -9.37
N ILE A 114 30.25 -0.66 -9.24
CA ILE A 114 30.68 -0.07 -7.96
C ILE A 114 29.59 -0.24 -6.88
N ALA A 115 28.32 -0.05 -7.24
CA ALA A 115 27.21 -0.24 -6.31
C ALA A 115 27.10 -1.71 -5.85
N ILE A 116 27.27 -2.66 -6.78
CA ILE A 116 27.30 -4.10 -6.46
C ILE A 116 28.44 -4.41 -5.50
N ASP A 117 29.65 -3.94 -5.78
CA ASP A 117 30.84 -4.19 -4.95
C ASP A 117 30.64 -3.62 -3.53
N CYS A 118 30.10 -2.41 -3.41
CA CYS A 118 29.78 -1.78 -2.13
C CYS A 118 28.76 -2.62 -1.31
N VAL A 119 27.71 -3.12 -1.98
CA VAL A 119 26.71 -3.99 -1.33
C VAL A 119 27.34 -5.31 -0.90
N LEU A 120 28.20 -5.91 -1.72
CA LEU A 120 28.91 -7.15 -1.38
C LEU A 120 29.81 -6.97 -0.16
N GLU A 121 30.56 -5.87 -0.08
CA GLU A 121 31.34 -5.54 1.12
C GLU A 121 30.45 -5.38 2.36
N GLN A 122 29.30 -4.72 2.23
CA GLN A 122 28.38 -4.54 3.35
C GLN A 122 27.77 -5.86 3.81
N VAL A 123 27.45 -6.77 2.88
CA VAL A 123 27.00 -8.13 3.17
C VAL A 123 28.08 -8.89 3.93
N GLN A 124 29.34 -8.82 3.47
CA GLN A 124 30.45 -9.49 4.13
C GLN A 124 30.69 -8.96 5.54
N LYS A 125 30.73 -7.64 5.73
CA LYS A 125 30.83 -7.01 7.07
C LYS A 125 29.72 -7.48 8.00
N THR A 126 28.48 -7.52 7.51
CA THR A 126 27.32 -7.95 8.29
C THR A 126 27.43 -9.44 8.68
N LYS A 127 27.94 -10.27 7.77
CA LYS A 127 28.18 -11.70 8.03
C LYS A 127 29.26 -11.89 9.11
N ASP A 128 30.33 -11.12 9.07
CA ASP A 128 31.39 -11.18 10.07
C ASP A 128 30.89 -10.72 11.45
N MET A 129 30.07 -9.67 11.50
CA MET A 129 29.40 -9.24 12.74
C MET A 129 28.48 -10.34 13.29
N LEU A 130 27.70 -11.01 12.44
CA LEU A 130 26.81 -12.10 12.86
C LEU A 130 27.60 -13.28 13.46
N ASN A 131 28.73 -13.65 12.85
CA ASN A 131 29.60 -14.68 13.39
C ASN A 131 30.16 -14.30 14.76
N ASN A 132 30.58 -13.05 14.94
CA ASN A 132 31.08 -12.57 16.23
C ASN A 132 29.99 -12.61 17.31
N VAL A 133 28.77 -12.18 16.98
CA VAL A 133 27.62 -12.25 17.91
C VAL A 133 27.32 -13.70 18.30
N ALA A 134 27.36 -14.64 17.36
CA ALA A 134 27.14 -16.05 17.66
C ALA A 134 28.22 -16.63 18.59
N LEU A 135 29.48 -16.23 18.42
CA LEU A 135 30.57 -16.62 19.32
C LEU A 135 30.39 -16.02 20.72
N ASP A 136 30.01 -14.73 20.80
CA ASP A 136 29.77 -14.05 22.08
C ASP A 136 28.57 -14.66 22.81
N GLU A 137 27.49 -15.00 22.10
CA GLU A 137 26.33 -15.69 22.64
C GLU A 137 26.71 -17.05 23.24
N ALA A 138 27.44 -17.88 22.50
CA ALA A 138 27.91 -19.18 22.99
C ALA A 138 28.81 -19.04 24.24
N ASN A 139 29.70 -18.04 24.25
CA ASN A 139 30.55 -17.74 25.39
C ASN A 139 29.76 -17.27 26.62
N LEU A 140 28.74 -16.44 26.42
CA LEU A 140 27.87 -15.97 27.50
C LEU A 140 27.02 -17.10 28.06
N GLU A 141 26.47 -17.97 27.20
CA GLU A 141 25.69 -19.13 27.63
C GLU A 141 26.54 -20.08 28.50
N ALA A 142 27.78 -20.36 28.08
CA ALA A 142 28.71 -21.16 28.89
C ALA A 142 29.01 -20.52 30.25
N LYS A 143 29.14 -19.18 30.31
CA LYS A 143 29.33 -18.46 31.59
C LYS A 143 28.07 -18.52 32.46
N ILE A 144 26.89 -18.36 31.87
CA ILE A 144 25.61 -18.44 32.57
C ILE A 144 25.42 -19.82 33.19
N GLU A 145 25.65 -20.90 32.43
CA GLU A 145 25.53 -22.26 32.94
C GLU A 145 26.53 -22.56 34.06
N LYS A 146 27.79 -22.11 33.93
CA LYS A 146 28.76 -22.22 35.02
C LYS A 146 28.27 -21.52 36.29
N ARG A 147 27.72 -20.30 36.16
CA ARG A 147 27.19 -19.53 37.29
C ARG A 147 25.94 -20.17 37.92
N LYS A 148 25.05 -20.75 37.12
CA LYS A 148 23.88 -21.50 37.61
C LYS A 148 24.31 -22.68 38.47
N LEU A 149 25.28 -23.48 38.01
CA LEU A 149 25.81 -24.62 38.76
C LEU A 149 26.50 -24.19 40.07
N GLU A 150 27.29 -23.11 40.04
CA GLU A 150 27.90 -22.53 41.24
C GLU A 150 26.84 -22.07 42.25
N LEU A 151 25.78 -21.40 41.76
CA LEU A 151 24.67 -20.93 42.58
C LEU A 151 23.92 -22.10 43.21
N GLU A 152 23.58 -23.13 42.45
CA GLU A 152 22.87 -24.31 42.95
C GLU A 152 23.69 -25.03 44.03
N ARG A 153 25.02 -25.16 43.83
CA ARG A 153 25.91 -25.74 44.85
C ARG A 153 25.95 -24.89 46.12
N SER A 154 26.01 -23.57 45.98
CA SER A 154 26.01 -22.65 47.11
C SER A 154 24.68 -22.71 47.88
N GLN A 155 23.56 -22.74 47.17
CA GLN A 155 22.22 -22.87 47.76
C GLN A 155 22.07 -24.19 48.51
N LYS A 156 22.48 -25.32 47.94
CA LYS A 156 22.48 -26.62 48.63
C LYS A 156 23.33 -26.56 49.90
N ARG A 157 24.53 -25.97 49.83
CA ARG A 157 25.41 -25.80 51.01
C ARG A 157 24.75 -24.95 52.09
N LEU A 158 24.12 -23.83 51.70
CA LEU A 158 23.41 -22.95 52.62
C LEU A 158 22.25 -23.69 53.30
N GLN A 159 21.47 -24.44 52.54
CA GLN A 159 20.36 -25.23 53.07
C GLN A 159 20.85 -26.28 54.08
N THR A 160 21.94 -26.98 53.78
CA THR A 160 22.56 -27.90 54.73
C THR A 160 23.01 -27.17 55.99
N LEU A 161 23.67 -26.03 55.85
CA LEU A 161 24.14 -25.24 57.00
C LEU A 161 22.98 -24.75 57.88
N GLN A 162 21.87 -24.33 57.27
CA GLN A 162 20.66 -23.89 57.97
C GLN A 162 19.92 -25.03 58.66
N SER A 163 19.96 -26.24 58.08
CA SER A 163 19.31 -27.42 58.68
C SER A 163 20.03 -27.94 59.94
N VAL A 164 21.31 -27.60 60.11
CA VAL A 164 22.11 -28.05 61.23
C VAL A 164 22.03 -27.02 62.36
N ARG A 165 21.52 -27.45 63.51
CA ARG A 165 21.57 -26.67 64.75
C ARG A 165 23.02 -26.49 65.19
N PRO A 166 23.52 -25.25 65.38
CA PRO A 166 24.89 -25.05 65.84
C PRO A 166 25.13 -25.67 67.23
N ALA A 167 26.30 -26.28 67.43
CA ALA A 167 26.62 -27.02 68.66
C ALA A 167 26.58 -26.14 69.94
N PHE A 168 26.82 -24.84 69.81
CA PHE A 168 26.77 -23.89 70.92
C PHE A 168 25.35 -23.42 71.27
N MET A 169 24.32 -23.74 70.46
CA MET A 169 22.95 -23.28 70.72
C MET A 169 22.39 -23.85 72.02
N ASP A 170 22.71 -25.09 72.35
CA ASP A 170 22.23 -25.73 73.59
C ASP A 170 22.84 -25.04 74.82
N GLU A 171 24.11 -24.65 74.75
CA GLU A 171 24.77 -23.87 75.81
C GLU A 171 24.18 -22.46 75.91
N TYR A 172 23.93 -21.81 74.78
CA TYR A 172 23.30 -20.49 74.72
C TYR A 172 21.92 -20.50 75.38
N GLU A 173 21.03 -21.42 74.99
CA GLU A 173 19.67 -21.54 75.55
C GLU A 173 19.72 -21.82 77.06
N LYS A 174 20.67 -22.65 77.52
CA LYS A 174 20.86 -22.93 78.95
C LYS A 174 21.32 -21.69 79.73
N ILE A 175 22.23 -20.90 79.17
CA ILE A 175 22.70 -19.66 79.79
C ILE A 175 21.57 -18.61 79.79
N GLU A 176 20.79 -18.53 78.73
CA GLU A 176 19.62 -17.64 78.64
C GLU A 176 18.59 -17.96 79.75
N GLU A 177 18.28 -19.24 79.95
CA GLU A 177 17.37 -19.66 81.01
C GLU A 177 17.91 -19.32 82.42
N GLN A 178 19.22 -19.49 82.62
CA GLN A 178 19.88 -19.10 83.88
C GLN A 178 19.83 -17.58 84.08
N LEU A 179 20.08 -16.80 83.04
CA LEU A 179 20.01 -15.34 83.08
C LEU A 179 18.60 -14.89 83.47
N GLN A 180 17.57 -15.50 82.88
CA GLN A 180 16.18 -15.18 83.21
C GLN A 180 15.85 -15.45 84.69
N LYS A 181 16.29 -16.60 85.23
CA LYS A 181 16.11 -16.93 86.65
C LYS A 181 16.82 -15.94 87.56
N GLN A 182 18.07 -15.56 87.23
CA GLN A 182 18.82 -14.57 88.01
C GLN A 182 18.17 -13.19 87.96
N TYR A 183 17.65 -12.79 86.79
CA TYR A 183 16.95 -11.53 86.63
C TYR A 183 15.67 -11.46 87.47
N SER A 184 14.88 -12.53 87.52
CA SER A 184 13.71 -12.62 88.39
C SER A 184 14.08 -12.49 89.88
N SER A 185 15.12 -13.19 90.34
CA SER A 185 15.59 -13.09 91.73
C SER A 185 16.11 -11.70 92.05
N TYR A 186 16.84 -11.08 91.11
CA TYR A 186 17.30 -9.70 91.24
C TYR A 186 16.13 -8.73 91.42
N LEU A 187 15.09 -8.82 90.59
CA LEU A 187 13.92 -7.94 90.69
C LEU A 187 13.18 -8.07 92.03
N GLU A 188 13.04 -9.29 92.54
CA GLU A 188 12.41 -9.53 93.84
C GLU A 188 13.24 -8.93 94.98
N LYS A 189 14.55 -9.19 95.00
CA LYS A 189 15.47 -8.61 95.98
C LYS A 189 15.49 -7.09 95.90
N PHE A 190 15.49 -6.54 94.70
CA PHE A 190 15.46 -5.10 94.46
C PHE A 190 14.18 -4.49 95.03
N ARG A 191 13.00 -5.06 94.73
CA ARG A 191 11.74 -4.62 95.33
C ARG A 191 11.75 -4.65 96.85
N ASN A 192 12.23 -5.76 97.43
CA ASN A 192 12.29 -5.91 98.88
C ASN A 192 13.26 -4.89 99.51
N LEU A 193 14.40 -4.64 98.87
CA LEU A 193 15.37 -3.64 99.31
C LEU A 193 14.74 -2.23 99.28
N THR A 194 14.14 -1.84 98.16
CA THR A 194 13.48 -0.52 98.04
C THR A 194 12.39 -0.33 99.10
N TYR A 195 11.61 -1.37 99.39
CA TYR A 195 10.60 -1.31 100.45
C TYR A 195 11.20 -1.13 101.85
N MET A 196 12.26 -1.88 102.16
CA MET A 196 12.96 -1.77 103.45
C MET A 196 13.65 -0.41 103.61
N GLU A 197 14.24 0.12 102.54
CA GLU A 197 14.83 1.47 102.52
C GLU A 197 13.76 2.53 102.84
N GLN A 198 12.58 2.45 102.22
CA GLN A 198 11.46 3.35 102.52
C GLN A 198 11.02 3.28 103.99
N LEU A 199 10.85 2.07 104.54
CA LEU A 199 10.49 1.90 105.96
C LEU A 199 11.53 2.50 106.91
N LEU A 200 12.80 2.34 106.57
CA LEU A 200 13.91 2.91 107.34
C LEU A 200 13.89 4.44 107.33
N ASP A 201 13.64 5.02 106.16
CA ASP A 201 13.54 6.48 106.00
C ASP A 201 12.31 7.04 106.73
N ASP A 202 11.16 6.35 106.68
CA ASP A 202 9.98 6.72 107.44
C ASP A 202 10.22 6.64 108.96
N HIS A 203 10.87 5.57 109.44
CA HIS A 203 11.22 5.45 110.87
C HIS A 203 12.14 6.57 111.33
N ARG A 204 13.18 6.87 110.54
CA ARG A 204 14.10 7.99 110.83
C ARG A 204 13.37 9.33 110.85
N ARG A 205 12.42 9.55 109.95
CA ARG A 205 11.57 10.75 109.95
C ARG A 205 10.75 10.84 111.24
N THR A 206 10.12 9.75 111.66
CA THR A 206 9.34 9.74 112.91
C THR A 206 10.21 9.95 114.15
N GLU A 207 11.41 9.37 114.22
CA GLU A 207 12.33 9.65 115.33
C GLU A 207 12.72 11.13 115.36
N GLN A 208 13.01 11.71 114.19
CA GLN A 208 13.36 13.12 114.08
C GLN A 208 12.21 14.04 114.53
N GLU A 209 10.96 13.73 114.16
CA GLU A 209 9.75 14.44 114.61
C GLU A 209 9.48 14.27 116.13
N MET A 210 9.96 13.19 116.76
CA MET A 210 9.81 12.95 118.21
C MET A 210 10.88 13.65 119.06
N PHE A 211 12.00 14.05 118.45
CA PHE A 211 13.09 14.79 119.10
C PHE A 211 13.04 16.30 118.82
N GLU A 212 12.16 16.77 117.94
CA GLU A 212 11.78 18.17 117.74
C GLU A 212 10.58 18.56 118.64
#